data_AF-A0A8J2NRJ7-F1
#
_entry.id   AF-A0A8J2NRJ7-F1
#
_cell.length_a   1.000
_cell.length_b   1.000
_cell.length_c   1.000
_cell.angle_alpha   90.00
_cell.angle_beta   90.00
_cell.angle_gamma   90.00
#
_symmetry.space_group_name_H-M   'P 1'
#
loop_
_entity.id
_entity.type
_entity.pdbx_description
1 polymer ?
#
loop_
_entity_poly.entity_id
_entity_poly.type
_entity_poly.pdbx_seq_one_letter_code
_entity_poly.pdbx_strand_id
1 'polypeptide(L)'
;MLQTNAKNSESASTSKGRRRNYSVLDDVNLLKEVIQFLPMCKPYKERSGLWKKIQANLKDRFSVQSMQDRYKLLMEKFEKEDMNSLKSSGTEEEFDERRDILQDIKDQIVSDQLLSKTSKVSDIESSKKVAEQIRDASMKTLKDKNLDSGDIADSPTAVFDRKRKSLHDVFLQCSEESNKVKKQELDLKKMELDLQVKRLENDTRQRDLDRELETRRIAIQEQMLANQNDILLQLLKKH
;
A
#
# COMPACT_ATOMS: atom_id res chain seq x y z
N MET A 1 64.46 -44.64 3.82
CA MET A 1 64.83 -43.28 3.34
C MET A 1 64.50 -43.27 1.85
N LEU A 2 63.59 -42.50 1.28
CA LEU A 2 63.19 -41.10 1.47
C LEU A 2 61.71 -40.92 1.10
N GLN A 3 61.06 -39.97 1.76
CA GLN A 3 59.74 -39.45 1.45
C GLN A 3 59.82 -38.43 0.30
N THR A 4 58.86 -38.46 -0.63
CA THR A 4 58.52 -37.30 -1.47
C THR A 4 57.00 -37.17 -1.60
N ASN A 5 56.38 -36.49 -0.63
CA ASN A 5 55.02 -35.99 -0.75
C ASN A 5 55.06 -34.59 -1.38
N ALA A 6 54.64 -34.49 -2.64
CA ALA A 6 54.34 -33.22 -3.28
C ALA A 6 53.02 -32.67 -2.70
N LYS A 7 53.13 -31.81 -1.68
CA LYS A 7 52.04 -30.94 -1.25
C LYS A 7 51.98 -29.74 -2.18
N ASN A 8 51.06 -29.77 -3.14
CA ASN A 8 50.72 -28.60 -3.93
C ASN A 8 49.92 -27.65 -3.03
N SER A 9 50.47 -26.46 -2.82
CA SER A 9 49.94 -25.39 -1.99
C SER A 9 48.88 -24.60 -2.77
N GLU A 10 47.61 -24.94 -2.60
CA GLU A 10 46.53 -23.99 -2.85
C GLU A 10 46.39 -23.10 -1.61
N SER A 11 46.96 -21.92 -1.71
CA SER A 11 46.79 -20.81 -0.79
C SER A 11 45.34 -20.36 -0.80
N ALA A 12 44.52 -20.95 0.07
CA ALA A 12 43.25 -20.38 0.50
C ALA A 12 43.54 -19.05 1.22
N SER A 13 43.56 -17.97 0.46
CA SER A 13 43.63 -16.59 0.97
C SER A 13 42.33 -16.29 1.72
N THR A 14 42.34 -16.59 3.02
CA THR A 14 41.32 -16.14 3.96
C THR A 14 41.47 -14.64 4.19
N SER A 15 41.07 -13.83 3.20
CA SER A 15 40.90 -12.39 3.42
C SER A 15 39.76 -12.22 4.42
N LYS A 16 40.09 -11.91 5.68
CA LYS A 16 39.12 -11.50 6.70
C LYS A 16 38.31 -10.33 6.13
N GLY A 17 37.09 -10.63 5.71
CA GLY A 17 36.32 -9.80 4.80
C GLY A 17 36.03 -8.43 5.38
N ARG A 18 36.48 -7.39 4.66
CA ARG A 18 35.93 -6.03 4.77
C ARG A 18 34.39 -6.16 4.80
N ARG A 19 33.72 -5.51 5.77
CA ARG A 19 32.25 -5.43 5.75
C ARG A 19 31.84 -4.91 4.37
N ARG A 20 31.14 -5.75 3.60
CA ARG A 20 30.69 -5.39 2.25
C ARG A 20 29.53 -4.44 2.42
N ASN A 21 29.73 -3.19 2.01
CA ASN A 21 28.68 -2.18 2.03
C ASN A 21 27.88 -2.32 0.73
N TYR A 22 26.58 -2.04 0.80
CA TYR A 22 25.73 -1.93 -0.39
C TYR A 22 26.07 -0.66 -1.16
N SER A 23 26.33 -0.78 -2.45
CA SER A 23 26.35 0.33 -3.39
C SER A 23 24.95 0.62 -3.93
N VAL A 24 24.77 1.77 -4.59
CA VAL A 24 23.51 2.11 -5.27
C VAL A 24 23.15 1.07 -6.33
N LEU A 25 24.15 0.57 -7.06
CA LEU A 25 23.95 -0.49 -8.07
C LEU A 25 23.52 -1.82 -7.42
N ASP A 26 24.04 -2.15 -6.24
CA ASP A 26 23.60 -3.33 -5.49
C ASP A 26 22.14 -3.19 -5.03
N ASP A 27 21.72 -1.97 -4.63
CA ASP A 27 20.33 -1.69 -4.28
C ASP A 27 19.41 -1.87 -5.48
N VAL A 28 19.76 -1.30 -6.64
CA VAL A 28 18.97 -1.42 -7.87
C VAL A 28 18.85 -2.89 -8.28
N ASN A 29 19.94 -3.65 -8.27
CA ASN A 29 19.92 -5.08 -8.60
C ASN A 29 19.07 -5.89 -7.61
N LEU A 30 19.18 -5.59 -6.31
CA LEU A 30 18.34 -6.21 -5.29
C LEU A 30 16.86 -5.92 -5.54
N LEU A 31 16.51 -4.67 -5.83
CA LEU A 31 15.13 -4.25 -6.04
C LEU A 31 14.53 -4.84 -7.33
N LYS A 32 15.30 -4.94 -8.41
CA LYS A 32 14.89 -5.62 -9.66
C LYS A 32 14.54 -7.10 -9.44
N GLU A 33 15.25 -7.79 -8.58
CA GLU A 33 14.91 -9.16 -8.20
C GLU A 33 13.70 -9.21 -7.26
N VAL A 34 13.61 -8.27 -6.31
CA VAL A 34 12.49 -8.20 -5.37
C VAL A 34 11.16 -7.91 -6.07
N ILE A 35 11.14 -7.00 -7.05
CA ILE A 35 9.92 -6.70 -7.83
C ILE A 35 9.48 -7.90 -8.68
N GLN A 36 10.42 -8.72 -9.16
CA GLN A 36 10.09 -9.91 -9.94
C GLN A 36 9.41 -11.00 -9.09
N PHE A 37 9.86 -11.20 -7.85
CA PHE A 37 9.36 -12.29 -6.99
C PHE A 37 8.33 -11.86 -5.94
N LEU A 38 8.23 -10.57 -5.66
CA LEU A 38 7.41 -9.94 -4.60
C LEU A 38 7.28 -10.81 -3.35
N PRO A 39 8.39 -11.08 -2.63
CA PRO A 39 8.33 -11.97 -1.47
C PRO A 39 7.33 -11.50 -0.41
N MET A 40 7.04 -10.20 -0.33
CA MET A 40 6.12 -9.62 0.66
C MET A 40 4.64 -9.94 0.37
N CYS A 41 4.25 -10.10 -0.90
CA CYS A 41 2.89 -10.48 -1.28
C CYS A 41 2.58 -11.95 -1.03
N LYS A 42 3.61 -12.79 -0.89
CA LYS A 42 3.45 -14.23 -0.74
C LYS A 42 3.24 -14.66 0.71
N PRO A 43 2.60 -15.82 0.96
CA PRO A 43 2.41 -16.37 2.30
C PRO A 43 3.75 -16.53 3.03
N TYR A 44 3.77 -16.31 4.35
CA TYR A 44 4.99 -16.32 5.18
C TYR A 44 5.87 -17.56 4.95
N LYS A 45 5.24 -18.73 4.77
CA LYS A 45 5.91 -20.03 4.56
C LYS A 45 6.74 -20.07 3.27
N GLU A 46 6.36 -19.32 2.25
CA GLU A 46 7.02 -19.32 0.93
C GLU A 46 8.09 -18.23 0.81
N ARG A 47 8.04 -17.19 1.66
CA ARG A 47 8.95 -16.04 1.60
C ARG A 47 10.42 -16.44 1.72
N SER A 48 10.74 -17.35 2.64
CA SER A 48 12.12 -17.80 2.85
C SER A 48 12.72 -18.45 1.60
N GLY A 49 11.90 -19.22 0.85
CA GLY A 49 12.32 -19.82 -0.42
C GLY A 49 12.57 -18.77 -1.50
N LEU A 50 11.75 -17.72 -1.56
CA LEU A 50 11.90 -16.63 -2.54
C LEU A 50 13.15 -15.80 -2.27
N TRP A 51 13.44 -15.48 -1.02
CA TRP A 51 14.66 -14.77 -0.67
C TRP A 51 15.94 -15.56 -0.96
N LYS A 52 15.89 -16.90 -0.84
CA LYS A 52 17.00 -17.76 -1.28
C LYS A 52 17.19 -17.75 -2.80
N LYS A 53 16.09 -17.68 -3.57
CA LYS A 53 16.17 -17.54 -5.04
C LYS A 53 16.78 -16.19 -5.44
N ILE A 54 16.35 -15.10 -4.81
CA ILE A 54 16.93 -13.76 -5.00
C ILE A 54 18.43 -13.79 -4.68
N GLN A 55 18.82 -14.45 -3.58
CA GLN A 55 20.22 -14.60 -3.20
C GLN A 55 21.06 -15.30 -4.28
N ALA A 56 20.54 -16.42 -4.80
CA ALA A 56 21.20 -17.18 -5.85
C ALA A 56 21.37 -16.36 -7.13
N ASN A 57 20.35 -15.57 -7.51
CA ASN A 57 20.40 -14.69 -8.68
C ASN A 57 21.44 -13.57 -8.51
N LEU A 58 21.63 -13.08 -7.29
CA LEU A 58 22.65 -12.09 -6.93
C LEU A 58 24.03 -12.72 -6.65
N LYS A 59 24.24 -13.99 -7.02
CA LYS A 59 25.50 -14.74 -6.91
C LYS A 59 26.02 -14.82 -5.48
N ASP A 60 25.11 -14.97 -4.50
CA ASP A 60 25.44 -15.11 -3.08
C ASP A 60 26.34 -13.99 -2.52
N ARG A 61 26.29 -12.80 -3.13
CA ARG A 61 27.10 -11.66 -2.70
C ARG A 61 26.77 -11.17 -1.31
N PHE A 62 25.51 -11.30 -0.91
CA PHE A 62 24.99 -10.90 0.40
C PHE A 62 24.23 -12.05 1.05
N SER A 63 24.08 -12.00 2.38
CA SER A 63 23.24 -12.96 3.08
C SER A 63 21.76 -12.62 2.90
N VAL A 64 20.89 -13.64 2.95
CA VAL A 64 19.43 -13.46 2.90
C VAL A 64 18.95 -12.41 3.90
N GLN A 65 19.43 -12.51 5.14
CA GLN A 65 19.05 -11.59 6.21
C GLN A 65 19.48 -10.15 5.88
N SER A 66 20.71 -9.97 5.42
CA SER A 66 21.23 -8.65 5.06
C SER A 66 20.43 -8.00 3.92
N MET A 67 20.01 -8.77 2.93
CA MET A 67 19.20 -8.27 1.81
C MET A 67 17.79 -7.90 2.26
N GLN A 68 17.17 -8.69 3.14
CA GLN A 68 15.88 -8.36 3.74
C GLN A 68 15.94 -7.07 4.53
N ASP A 69 16.96 -6.91 5.37
CA ASP A 69 17.14 -5.72 6.19
C ASP A 69 17.46 -4.51 5.31
N ARG A 70 18.24 -4.70 4.23
CA ARG A 70 18.49 -3.65 3.24
C ARG A 70 17.23 -3.22 2.52
N TYR A 71 16.42 -4.16 2.03
CA TYR A 71 15.14 -3.86 1.39
C TYR A 71 14.21 -3.08 2.32
N LYS A 72 14.05 -3.52 3.58
CA LYS A 72 13.24 -2.80 4.57
C LYS A 72 13.73 -1.39 4.80
N LEU A 73 15.04 -1.20 4.93
CA LEU A 73 15.65 0.11 5.10
C LEU A 73 15.39 1.01 3.89
N LEU A 74 15.46 0.49 2.67
CA LEU A 74 15.19 1.23 1.44
C LEU A 74 13.72 1.66 1.35
N MET A 75 12.78 0.76 1.67
CA MET A 75 11.35 1.08 1.72
C MET A 75 11.03 2.13 2.79
N GLU A 76 11.59 1.99 4.00
CA GLU A 76 11.35 2.95 5.08
C GLU A 76 11.91 4.34 4.75
N LYS A 77 13.09 4.41 4.12
CA LYS A 77 13.65 5.68 3.63
C LYS A 77 12.78 6.28 2.55
N PHE A 78 12.34 5.47 1.59
CA PHE A 78 11.46 5.91 0.52
C PHE A 78 10.14 6.48 1.06
N GLU A 79 9.49 5.82 2.02
CA GLU A 79 8.27 6.34 2.65
C GLU A 79 8.51 7.66 3.38
N LYS A 80 9.67 7.84 4.03
CA LYS A 80 10.03 9.09 4.70
C LYS A 80 10.39 10.20 3.72
N GLU A 81 11.10 9.87 2.65
CA GLU A 81 11.49 10.80 1.59
C GLU A 81 10.29 11.25 0.76
N ASP A 82 9.34 10.35 0.45
CA ASP A 82 8.06 10.68 -0.18
C ASP A 82 7.27 11.70 0.68
N MET A 83 7.18 11.44 2.00
CA MET A 83 6.54 12.35 2.96
C MET A 83 7.25 13.69 3.14
N ASN A 84 8.55 13.77 2.85
CA ASN A 84 9.34 15.00 2.91
C ASN A 84 9.38 15.72 1.54
N SER A 85 9.37 15.00 0.43
CA SER A 85 9.33 15.54 -0.94
C SER A 85 7.98 16.18 -1.22
N LEU A 86 6.88 15.60 -0.74
CA LEU A 86 5.56 16.24 -0.65
C LEU A 86 5.58 17.60 0.08
N LYS A 87 6.59 17.84 0.93
CA LYS A 87 6.76 19.10 1.68
C LYS A 87 7.81 20.04 1.07
N SER A 88 8.64 19.58 0.14
CA SER A 88 9.75 20.36 -0.44
C SER A 88 10.20 19.71 -1.74
N SER A 89 9.79 20.26 -2.89
CA SER A 89 10.18 19.75 -4.21
C SER A 89 11.34 20.56 -4.79
N GLY A 90 12.43 19.85 -5.14
CA GLY A 90 13.58 20.33 -5.88
C GLY A 90 14.70 19.27 -6.00
N THR A 91 14.72 18.55 -7.13
CA THR A 91 15.83 17.79 -7.79
C THR A 91 16.41 16.49 -7.17
N GLU A 92 16.67 15.46 -8.02
CA GLU A 92 17.98 14.78 -8.31
C GLU A 92 17.79 13.41 -9.06
N GLU A 93 18.18 13.32 -10.35
CA GLU A 93 17.78 12.25 -11.32
C GLU A 93 18.30 10.82 -11.06
N GLU A 94 19.43 10.60 -10.39
CA GLU A 94 19.94 9.23 -10.12
C GLU A 94 19.22 8.53 -8.95
N PHE A 95 18.44 9.29 -8.18
CA PHE A 95 17.49 8.72 -7.23
C PHE A 95 16.27 8.14 -7.93
N ASP A 96 16.01 8.52 -9.19
CA ASP A 96 14.77 8.18 -9.88
C ASP A 96 14.69 6.69 -10.18
N GLU A 97 15.69 6.00 -10.75
CA GLU A 97 15.52 4.57 -11.06
C GLU A 97 15.27 3.72 -9.80
N ARG A 98 16.01 3.98 -8.72
CA ARG A 98 15.80 3.28 -7.44
C ARG A 98 14.42 3.62 -6.86
N ARG A 99 14.01 4.88 -6.95
CA ARG A 99 12.74 5.39 -6.45
C ARG A 99 11.56 4.83 -7.24
N ASP A 100 11.67 4.80 -8.56
CA ASP A 100 10.67 4.30 -9.49
C ASP A 100 10.42 2.81 -9.24
N ILE A 101 11.48 2.00 -9.08
CA ILE A 101 11.32 0.58 -8.74
C ILE A 101 10.67 0.41 -7.35
N LEU A 102 11.02 1.25 -6.37
CA LEU A 102 10.39 1.19 -5.03
C LEU A 102 8.90 1.58 -5.08
N GLN A 103 8.55 2.58 -5.90
CA GLN A 103 7.17 2.98 -6.16
C GLN A 103 6.39 1.87 -6.87
N ASP A 104 6.97 1.25 -7.90
CA ASP A 104 6.36 0.12 -8.61
C ASP A 104 6.13 -1.07 -7.68
N ILE A 105 7.10 -1.41 -6.81
CA ILE A 105 6.93 -2.46 -5.79
C ILE A 105 5.75 -2.12 -4.86
N LYS A 106 5.64 -0.87 -4.41
CA LYS A 106 4.56 -0.41 -3.53
C LYS A 106 3.20 -0.54 -4.23
N ASP A 107 3.09 -0.08 -5.48
CA ASP A 107 1.86 -0.12 -6.25
C ASP A 107 1.44 -1.56 -6.58
N GLN A 108 2.39 -2.43 -6.88
CA GLN A 108 2.12 -3.84 -7.14
C GLN A 108 1.66 -4.58 -5.86
N ILE A 109 2.23 -4.25 -4.70
CA ILE A 109 1.75 -4.77 -3.41
C ILE A 109 0.31 -4.34 -3.15
N VAL A 110 -0.03 -3.07 -3.40
CA VAL A 110 -1.40 -2.55 -3.22
C VAL A 110 -2.37 -3.26 -4.17
N SER A 111 -2.00 -3.40 -5.44
CA SER A 111 -2.80 -4.09 -6.45
C SER A 111 -3.08 -5.56 -6.06
N ASP A 112 -2.04 -6.30 -5.67
CA ASP A 112 -2.18 -7.70 -5.21
C ASP A 112 -3.08 -7.81 -3.97
N GLN A 113 -2.97 -6.88 -3.02
CA GLN A 113 -3.83 -6.85 -1.84
C GLN A 113 -5.30 -6.61 -2.21
N LEU A 114 -5.58 -5.73 -3.17
CA LEU A 114 -6.95 -5.48 -3.66
C LEU A 114 -7.54 -6.70 -4.38
N LEU A 115 -6.74 -7.36 -5.22
CA LEU A 115 -7.15 -8.61 -5.90
C LEU A 115 -7.40 -9.76 -4.90
N SER A 116 -6.63 -9.83 -3.82
CA SER A 116 -6.85 -10.83 -2.75
C SER A 116 -8.11 -10.58 -1.92
N LYS A 117 -8.57 -9.33 -1.83
CA LYS A 117 -9.81 -8.96 -1.12
C LYS A 117 -11.04 -9.25 -1.97
N THR A 118 -10.99 -8.95 -3.27
CA THR A 118 -12.10 -9.22 -4.21
C THR A 118 -12.37 -10.71 -4.38
N SER A 119 -11.32 -11.54 -4.47
CA SER A 119 -11.46 -13.02 -4.54
C SER A 119 -12.06 -13.63 -3.26
N LYS A 120 -11.71 -13.11 -2.08
CA LYS A 120 -12.35 -13.54 -0.82
C LYS A 120 -13.82 -13.13 -0.74
N VAL A 121 -14.18 -11.96 -1.29
CA VAL A 121 -15.57 -11.52 -1.35
C VAL A 121 -16.39 -12.40 -2.30
N SER A 122 -15.85 -12.78 -3.46
CA SER A 122 -16.54 -13.70 -4.39
C SER A 122 -16.73 -15.11 -3.83
N ASP A 123 -15.78 -15.63 -3.04
CA ASP A 123 -15.92 -16.95 -2.39
C ASP A 123 -16.95 -16.94 -1.26
N ILE A 124 -17.06 -15.82 -0.54
CA ILE A 124 -18.10 -15.65 0.49
C ILE A 124 -19.49 -15.52 -0.16
N GLU A 125 -19.57 -14.82 -1.29
CA GLU A 125 -20.83 -14.63 -2.03
C GLU A 125 -21.32 -15.92 -2.70
N SER A 126 -20.41 -16.72 -3.28
CA SER A 126 -20.74 -18.03 -3.84
C SER A 126 -21.19 -19.01 -2.74
N SER A 127 -20.53 -19.01 -1.59
CA SER A 127 -20.92 -19.83 -0.42
C SER A 127 -22.29 -19.44 0.15
N LYS A 128 -22.62 -18.14 0.16
CA LYS A 128 -23.96 -17.66 0.56
C LYS A 128 -25.04 -18.14 -0.41
N LYS A 129 -24.77 -18.07 -1.72
CA LYS A 129 -25.70 -18.53 -2.76
C LYS A 129 -25.97 -20.03 -2.68
N VAL A 130 -24.95 -20.84 -2.38
CA VAL A 130 -25.11 -22.29 -2.14
C VAL A 130 -25.93 -22.55 -0.87
N ALA A 131 -25.65 -21.83 0.22
CA ALA A 131 -26.41 -21.97 1.47
C ALA A 131 -27.89 -21.56 1.31
N GLU A 132 -28.17 -20.56 0.49
CA GLU A 132 -29.53 -20.11 0.15
C GLU A 132 -30.28 -21.16 -0.67
N GLN A 133 -29.64 -21.75 -1.68
CA GLN A 133 -30.22 -22.84 -2.48
C GLN A 133 -30.57 -24.08 -1.64
N ILE A 134 -29.72 -24.45 -0.67
CA ILE A 134 -29.99 -25.58 0.24
C ILE A 134 -31.21 -25.29 1.12
N ARG A 135 -31.36 -24.04 1.58
CA ARG A 135 -32.51 -23.62 2.40
C ARG A 135 -33.80 -23.65 1.59
N ASP A 136 -33.78 -23.13 0.37
CA ASP A 136 -34.95 -23.12 -0.52
C ASP A 136 -35.39 -24.54 -0.92
N ALA A 137 -34.43 -25.42 -1.23
CA ALA A 137 -34.71 -26.83 -1.50
C ALA A 137 -35.33 -27.54 -0.29
N SER A 138 -34.83 -27.26 0.91
CA SER A 138 -35.37 -27.82 2.16
C SER A 138 -36.79 -27.34 2.44
N MET A 139 -37.08 -26.04 2.25
CA MET A 139 -38.42 -25.48 2.44
C MET A 139 -39.44 -26.00 1.42
N LYS A 140 -39.00 -26.30 0.20
CA LYS A 140 -39.87 -26.88 -0.84
C LYS A 140 -40.33 -28.29 -0.49
N THR A 141 -39.43 -29.13 0.05
CA THR A 141 -39.78 -30.51 0.45
C THR A 141 -40.70 -30.61 1.68
N LEU A 142 -40.71 -29.60 2.56
CA LEU A 142 -41.68 -29.50 3.65
C LEU A 142 -43.07 -29.05 3.18
N LYS A 143 -43.12 -28.22 2.13
CA LYS A 143 -44.38 -27.75 1.54
C LYS A 143 -45.12 -28.88 0.81
N ASP A 144 -44.39 -29.82 0.22
CA ASP A 144 -44.96 -30.98 -0.48
C ASP A 144 -45.41 -32.11 0.47
N LYS A 145 -45.01 -32.09 1.74
CA LYS A 145 -45.45 -33.07 2.76
C LYS A 145 -46.72 -32.67 3.51
N ASN A 146 -47.28 -31.49 3.26
CA ASN A 146 -48.45 -30.98 4.00
C ASN A 146 -49.79 -31.19 3.26
N LEU A 147 -49.83 -32.10 2.29
CA LEU A 147 -51.05 -32.46 1.54
C LEU A 147 -51.35 -33.97 1.52
N ASP A 148 -50.68 -34.78 2.34
CA ASP A 148 -51.06 -36.19 2.51
C ASP A 148 -50.75 -36.69 3.92
N SER A 149 -51.67 -37.52 4.45
CA SER A 149 -51.70 -38.19 5.76
C SER A 149 -52.29 -37.43 6.95
N GLY A 150 -53.54 -37.80 7.28
CA GLY A 150 -54.17 -37.61 8.58
C GLY A 150 -53.73 -38.64 9.64
N ASP A 151 -54.02 -38.26 10.90
CA ASP A 151 -54.11 -39.01 12.17
C ASP A 151 -52.90 -39.80 12.74
N ILE A 152 -52.47 -39.42 13.97
CA ILE A 152 -52.58 -40.18 15.24
C ILE A 152 -51.58 -39.64 16.33
N ALA A 153 -52.16 -39.28 17.49
CA ALA A 153 -51.70 -39.35 18.91
C ALA A 153 -50.39 -38.68 19.44
N ASP A 154 -50.60 -37.62 20.23
CA ASP A 154 -50.36 -37.44 21.69
C ASP A 154 -49.13 -38.06 22.40
N SER A 155 -48.22 -37.21 22.93
CA SER A 155 -47.54 -37.38 24.24
C SER A 155 -46.70 -36.15 24.66
N PRO A 156 -46.44 -35.89 25.96
CA PRO A 156 -46.37 -34.54 26.52
C PRO A 156 -44.97 -33.93 26.72
N THR A 157 -44.93 -32.63 26.43
CA THR A 157 -44.34 -31.49 27.17
C THR A 157 -43.13 -31.68 28.11
N ALA A 158 -41.97 -31.16 27.67
CA ALA A 158 -40.94 -30.59 28.54
C ALA A 158 -40.56 -29.19 28.02
N VAL A 159 -41.22 -28.15 28.55
CA VAL A 159 -40.97 -26.75 28.17
C VAL A 159 -39.70 -26.27 28.87
N PHE A 160 -38.58 -26.28 28.16
CA PHE A 160 -37.46 -25.41 28.51
C PHE A 160 -37.79 -24.00 28.01
N ASP A 161 -38.15 -23.11 28.93
CA ASP A 161 -38.25 -21.67 28.69
C ASP A 161 -36.86 -21.09 28.39
N ARG A 162 -36.39 -21.31 27.16
CA ARG A 162 -35.38 -20.44 26.55
C ARG A 162 -36.14 -19.47 25.68
N LYS A 163 -36.28 -18.22 26.15
CA LYS A 163 -36.66 -17.06 25.34
C LYS A 163 -35.77 -17.01 24.09
N ARG A 164 -36.19 -17.69 23.02
CA ARG A 164 -35.59 -17.52 21.69
C ARG A 164 -36.09 -16.17 21.21
N LYS A 165 -35.17 -15.23 20.98
CA LYS A 165 -35.51 -13.94 20.35
C LYS A 165 -36.26 -14.24 19.05
N SER A 166 -37.35 -13.52 18.81
CA SER A 166 -38.15 -13.71 17.61
C SER A 166 -37.27 -13.47 16.39
N LEU A 167 -37.47 -14.23 15.30
CA LEU A 167 -36.77 -14.02 14.04
C LEU A 167 -36.94 -12.56 13.55
N HIS A 168 -38.08 -11.95 13.88
CA HIS A 168 -38.36 -10.53 13.66
C HIS A 168 -37.41 -9.61 14.44
N ASP A 169 -37.13 -9.91 15.72
CA ASP A 169 -36.19 -9.13 16.54
C ASP A 169 -34.76 -9.21 15.99
N VAL A 170 -34.38 -10.39 15.49
CA VAL A 170 -33.07 -10.58 14.82
C VAL A 170 -32.99 -9.77 13.53
N PHE A 171 -34.08 -9.72 12.75
CA PHE A 171 -34.14 -8.92 11.52
C PHE A 171 -34.08 -7.41 11.80
N LEU A 172 -34.82 -6.91 12.80
CA LEU A 172 -34.76 -5.51 13.22
C LEU A 172 -33.35 -5.15 13.69
N GLN A 173 -32.74 -6.00 14.51
CA GLN A 173 -31.37 -5.79 14.98
C GLN A 173 -30.38 -5.72 13.82
N CYS A 174 -30.45 -6.64 12.85
CA CYS A 174 -29.60 -6.58 11.66
C CYS A 174 -29.86 -5.33 10.79
N SER A 175 -31.11 -4.88 10.69
CA SER A 175 -31.46 -3.66 9.96
C SER A 175 -30.93 -2.39 10.64
N GLU A 176 -31.01 -2.31 11.98
CA GLU A 176 -30.49 -1.20 12.77
C GLU A 176 -28.96 -1.13 12.71
N GLU A 177 -28.29 -2.28 12.79
CA GLU A 177 -26.85 -2.39 12.60
C GLU A 177 -26.42 -1.94 11.20
N SER A 178 -27.17 -2.33 10.15
CA SER A 178 -26.93 -1.88 8.78
C SER A 178 -27.08 -0.36 8.63
N ASN A 179 -28.12 0.23 9.23
CA ASN A 179 -28.33 1.67 9.20
C ASN A 179 -27.24 2.43 9.97
N LYS A 180 -26.75 1.86 11.07
CA LYS A 180 -25.64 2.44 11.84
C LYS A 180 -24.34 2.46 11.04
N VAL A 181 -24.02 1.37 10.35
CA VAL A 181 -22.84 1.30 9.47
C VAL A 181 -22.97 2.31 8.33
N LYS A 182 -24.12 2.37 7.65
CA LYS A 182 -24.37 3.35 6.57
C LYS A 182 -24.22 4.80 7.05
N LYS A 183 -24.68 5.10 8.27
CA LYS A 183 -24.52 6.44 8.86
C LYS A 183 -23.05 6.77 9.09
N GLN A 184 -22.28 5.83 9.64
CA GLN A 184 -20.83 6.00 9.84
C GLN A 184 -20.09 6.19 8.51
N GLU A 185 -20.44 5.44 7.48
CA GLU A 185 -19.88 5.61 6.13
C GLU A 185 -20.21 6.98 5.53
N LEU A 186 -21.44 7.47 5.72
CA LEU A 186 -21.83 8.81 5.26
C LEU A 186 -21.07 9.91 6.00
N ASP A 187 -20.85 9.75 7.30
CA ASP A 187 -20.11 10.72 8.11
C ASP A 187 -18.62 10.73 7.71
N LEU A 188 -18.02 9.57 7.43
CA LEU A 188 -16.66 9.48 6.89
C LEU A 188 -16.54 10.14 5.52
N LYS A 189 -17.49 9.90 4.61
CA LYS A 189 -17.52 10.54 3.29
C LYS A 189 -17.63 12.06 3.36
N LYS A 190 -18.43 12.58 4.31
CA LYS A 190 -18.52 14.03 4.53
C LYS A 190 -17.21 14.62 5.03
N MET A 191 -16.54 13.94 5.96
CA MET A 191 -15.24 14.38 6.47
C MET A 191 -14.16 14.34 5.39
N GLU A 192 -14.15 13.32 4.54
CA GLU A 192 -13.25 13.22 3.39
C GLU A 192 -13.48 14.35 2.38
N LEU A 193 -14.74 14.65 2.06
CA LEU A 193 -15.09 15.76 1.17
C LEU A 193 -14.64 17.11 1.75
N ASP A 194 -14.83 17.35 3.05
CA ASP A 194 -14.38 18.58 3.71
C ASP A 194 -12.85 18.73 3.67
N LEU A 195 -12.12 17.63 3.87
CA LEU A 195 -10.66 17.61 3.72
C LEU A 195 -10.23 17.90 2.28
N GLN A 196 -10.96 17.39 1.29
CA GLN A 196 -10.68 17.65 -0.13
C GLN A 196 -10.91 19.11 -0.49
N VAL A 197 -12.01 19.71 -0.01
CA VAL A 197 -12.31 21.14 -0.19
C VAL A 197 -11.21 22.00 0.42
N LYS A 198 -10.80 21.73 1.66
CA LYS A 198 -9.72 22.47 2.33
C LYS A 198 -8.37 22.35 1.62
N ARG A 199 -8.07 21.20 1.00
CA ARG A 199 -6.87 21.05 0.17
C ARG A 199 -6.93 21.95 -1.05
N LEU A 200 -8.05 21.92 -1.78
CA LEU A 200 -8.25 22.77 -2.96
C LEU A 200 -8.18 24.26 -2.61
N GLU A 201 -8.78 24.67 -1.49
CA GLU A 201 -8.71 26.05 -1.00
C GLU A 201 -7.28 26.47 -0.68
N ASN A 202 -6.50 25.63 0.02
CA ASN A 202 -5.10 25.93 0.28
C ASN A 202 -4.28 26.03 -1.00
N ASP A 203 -4.50 25.14 -1.97
CA ASP A 203 -3.83 25.19 -3.26
C ASP A 203 -4.17 26.48 -4.02
N THR A 204 -5.44 26.92 -3.99
CA THR A 204 -5.83 28.21 -4.59
C THR A 204 -5.15 29.39 -3.91
N ARG A 205 -5.14 29.41 -2.57
CA ARG A 205 -4.49 30.46 -1.78
C ARG A 205 -3.00 30.52 -2.07
N GLN A 206 -2.33 29.37 -2.21
CA GLN A 206 -0.91 29.32 -2.53
C GLN A 206 -0.63 29.89 -3.91
N ARG A 207 -1.42 29.50 -4.93
CA ARG A 207 -1.28 30.05 -6.30
C ARG A 207 -1.50 31.56 -6.35
N ASP A 208 -2.45 32.09 -5.58
CA ASP A 208 -2.72 33.52 -5.54
C ASP A 208 -1.59 34.30 -4.84
N LEU A 209 -1.01 33.74 -3.77
CA LEU A 209 0.17 34.30 -3.12
C LEU A 209 1.37 34.32 -4.07
N ASP A 210 1.61 33.24 -4.82
CA ASP A 210 2.70 33.15 -5.79
C ASP A 210 2.54 34.19 -6.92
N ARG A 211 1.32 34.40 -7.41
CA ARG A 211 1.00 35.46 -8.38
C ARG A 211 1.28 36.85 -7.81
N GLU A 212 0.92 37.09 -6.55
CA GLU A 212 1.17 38.39 -5.90
C GLU A 212 2.66 38.65 -5.68
N LEU A 213 3.43 37.63 -5.31
CA LEU A 213 4.88 37.75 -5.19
C LEU A 213 5.54 38.08 -6.53
N GLU A 214 5.10 37.43 -7.61
CA GLU A 214 5.64 37.72 -8.95
C GLU A 214 5.26 39.12 -9.44
N THR A 215 4.03 39.58 -9.22
CA THR A 215 3.64 40.95 -9.58
C THR A 215 4.43 42.00 -8.78
N ARG A 216 4.65 41.76 -7.48
CA ARG A 216 5.51 42.64 -6.66
C ARG A 216 6.95 42.65 -7.16
N ARG A 217 7.49 41.49 -7.54
CA ARG A 217 8.85 41.38 -8.08
C ARG A 217 9.00 42.18 -9.38
N ILE A 218 8.04 42.06 -10.29
CA ILE A 218 8.01 42.82 -11.54
C ILE A 218 7.91 44.32 -11.25
N ALA A 219 7.01 44.74 -10.36
CA ALA A 219 6.85 46.15 -10.00
C ALA A 219 8.14 46.77 -9.41
N ILE A 220 8.87 46.02 -8.57
CA ILE A 220 10.16 46.46 -8.04
C ILE A 220 11.19 46.63 -9.18
N GLN A 221 11.24 45.68 -10.12
CA GLN A 221 12.13 45.77 -11.28
C GLN A 221 11.81 46.96 -12.18
N GLU A 222 10.51 47.19 -12.46
CA GLU A 222 10.05 48.34 -13.22
C GLU A 222 10.40 49.66 -12.54
N GLN A 223 10.24 49.75 -11.22
CA GLN A 223 10.62 50.92 -10.45
C GLN A 223 12.14 51.18 -10.52
N MET A 224 12.96 50.14 -10.41
CA MET A 224 14.42 50.27 -10.56
C MET A 224 14.81 50.80 -11.94
N LEU A 225 14.19 50.28 -13.01
CA LEU A 225 14.44 50.74 -14.38
C LEU A 225 13.98 52.19 -14.57
N ALA A 226 12.82 52.56 -14.02
CA ALA A 226 12.32 53.93 -14.06
C ALA A 226 13.29 54.90 -13.37
N ASN A 227 13.81 54.53 -12.18
CA ASN A 227 14.80 55.33 -11.46
C ASN A 227 16.11 55.48 -12.25
N GLN A 228 16.61 54.41 -12.88
CA GLN A 228 17.80 54.48 -13.75
C GLN A 228 17.57 55.42 -14.95
N ASN A 229 16.41 55.31 -15.60
CA ASN A 229 16.05 56.17 -16.71
C ASN A 229 15.95 57.64 -16.31
N ASP A 230 15.38 57.95 -15.14
CA ASP A 230 15.30 59.33 -14.64
C ASP A 230 16.70 59.91 -14.36
N ILE A 231 17.61 59.14 -13.77
CA ILE A 231 19.01 59.55 -13.57
C ILE A 231 19.67 59.87 -14.91
N LEU A 232 19.52 59.01 -15.92
CA LEU A 232 20.08 59.24 -17.26
C LEU A 232 19.52 60.51 -17.91
N LEU A 233 18.21 60.75 -17.79
CA LEU A 233 17.57 61.97 -18.30
C LEU A 233 18.07 63.23 -17.59
N GLN A 234 18.30 63.18 -16.27
CA GLN A 234 18.88 64.30 -15.53
C GLN A 234 20.32 64.61 -15.96
N LEU A 235 21.12 63.59 -16.27
CA LEU A 235 22.48 63.76 -16.78
C LEU A 235 22.48 64.40 -18.18
N LEU A 236 21.56 64.00 -19.06
CA LEU A 236 21.44 64.58 -20.40
C LEU A 236 20.98 66.04 -20.38
N LYS A 237 20.14 66.45 -19.42
CA LYS A 237 19.67 67.84 -19.28
C LYS A 237 20.73 68.81 -18.71
N LYS A 238 21.83 68.31 -18.16
CA LYS A 238 22.91 69.12 -17.57
C LYS A 238 24.02 69.50 -18.56
N HIS A 239 23.94 69.01 -19.80
CA HIS A 239 24.81 69.37 -20.92
C HIS A 239 24.06 70.22 -21.95
#